data_AF-V4S1D0-F1
#
_entry.id   AF-V4S1D0-F1
#
_cell.length_a   1.000
_cell.length_b   1.000
_cell.length_c   1.000
_cell.angle_alpha   90.00
_cell.angle_beta   90.00
_cell.angle_gamma   90.00
#
_symmetry.space_group_name_H-M   'P 1'
#
loop_
_entity.id
_entity.type
_entity.pdbx_description
1 polymer ?
#
loop_
_entity_poly.entity_id
_entity_poly.type
_entity_poly.pdbx_seq_one_letter_code
_entity_poly.pdbx_strand_id
1 'polypeptide(L)'
;MADYEPHHHHSHHQTLIPKETALQAINTIIQLHFEKTLEKKRAIDLQKKKLHKHFLLFFIFLGLTFNAQSLSQSTRLQCRHCWIPITLLSLAHLFFYVSVAQTLRCINGFKYQRRCHKLTLGLATEKLREMKIRLSNGEFGDGFAEDGGAGCGEFEIHYQEPPESYFGKFKRNWALHFGFLIFIYGFMVSSSVVILCF
;
A
#
# COMPACT_ATOMS: atom_id res chain seq x y z
N MET A 1 70.12 4.70 26.63
CA MET A 1 68.97 5.22 27.40
C MET A 1 68.15 6.00 26.38
N ALA A 2 67.07 5.41 25.83
CA ALA A 2 65.71 5.44 26.40
C ALA A 2 65.19 6.89 26.40
N ASP A 3 64.11 7.31 25.74
CA ASP A 3 62.89 6.61 25.30
C ASP A 3 62.27 7.27 24.06
N TYR A 4 61.56 6.46 23.27
CA TYR A 4 60.63 6.82 22.19
C TYR A 4 59.21 6.75 22.76
N GLU A 5 58.33 7.74 22.51
CA GLU A 5 56.91 7.55 22.14
C GLU A 5 56.08 8.85 22.14
N PRO A 6 55.17 8.99 21.16
CA PRO A 6 53.85 9.56 21.37
C PRO A 6 52.77 8.55 20.96
N HIS A 7 52.24 7.78 21.91
CA HIS A 7 51.05 6.95 21.69
C HIS A 7 49.77 7.73 21.94
N HIS A 8 49.18 8.29 20.88
CA HIS A 8 47.74 8.55 20.84
C HIS A 8 47.01 7.23 20.51
N HIS A 9 46.70 6.46 21.54
CA HIS A 9 45.72 5.37 21.42
C HIS A 9 44.31 5.97 21.34
N HIS A 10 43.77 6.08 20.12
CA HIS A 10 42.33 6.09 19.93
C HIS A 10 41.80 4.70 20.32
N SER A 11 41.33 4.59 21.57
CA SER A 11 40.57 3.43 22.03
C SER A 11 39.25 3.34 21.25
N HIS A 12 39.30 2.60 20.13
CA HIS A 12 38.10 2.05 19.50
C HIS A 12 37.48 1.05 20.47
N HIS A 13 36.55 1.54 21.29
CA HIS A 13 35.65 0.68 22.05
C HIS A 13 34.63 0.10 21.04
N GLN A 14 35.06 -0.90 20.25
CA GLN A 14 34.16 -1.70 19.45
C GLN A 14 33.41 -2.63 20.40
N THR A 15 32.16 -2.27 20.68
CA THR A 15 31.21 -3.08 21.42
C THR A 15 30.98 -4.39 20.65
N LEU A 16 31.68 -5.45 21.05
CA LEU A 16 31.41 -6.82 20.61
C LEU A 16 29.97 -7.17 20.97
N ILE A 17 29.05 -7.06 20.01
CA ILE A 17 27.65 -7.46 20.21
C ILE A 17 27.65 -8.99 20.39
N PRO A 18 27.15 -9.52 21.52
CA PRO A 18 27.09 -10.97 21.73
C PRO A 18 26.24 -11.64 20.64
N LYS A 19 26.69 -12.80 20.16
CA LYS A 19 26.07 -13.56 19.05
C LYS A 19 24.58 -13.86 19.31
N GLU A 20 24.24 -14.11 20.57
CA GLU A 20 22.87 -14.33 21.04
C GLU A 20 22.01 -13.06 20.91
N THR A 21 22.59 -11.89 21.19
CA THR A 21 21.93 -10.59 21.05
C THR A 21 21.62 -10.27 19.58
N ALA A 22 22.53 -10.60 18.65
CA ALA A 22 22.33 -10.42 17.21
C ALA A 22 21.20 -11.34 16.65
N LEU A 23 21.18 -12.61 17.07
CA LEU A 23 20.11 -13.55 16.71
C LEU A 23 18.75 -13.14 17.29
N GLN A 24 18.74 -12.68 18.55
CA GLN A 24 17.53 -12.20 19.20
C GLN A 24 16.99 -10.93 18.50
N ALA A 25 17.86 -9.98 18.17
CA ALA A 25 17.49 -8.76 17.46
C ALA A 25 16.82 -9.04 16.11
N ILE A 26 17.37 -9.96 15.31
CA ILE A 26 16.80 -10.30 14.01
C ILE A 26 15.47 -11.04 14.12
N ASN A 27 15.31 -11.94 15.09
CA ASN A 27 14.01 -12.57 15.36
C ASN A 27 12.96 -11.52 15.75
N THR A 28 13.31 -10.52 16.56
CA THR A 28 12.42 -9.41 16.90
C THR A 28 12.05 -8.58 15.67
N ILE A 29 13.00 -8.29 14.77
CA ILE A 29 12.73 -7.54 13.53
C ILE A 29 11.79 -8.33 12.60
N ILE A 30 11.99 -9.64 12.46
CA ILE A 30 11.12 -10.54 11.70
C ILE A 30 9.69 -10.49 12.27
N GLN A 31 9.54 -10.64 13.58
CA GLN A 31 8.24 -10.60 14.24
C GLN A 31 7.52 -9.26 14.01
N LEU A 32 8.25 -8.14 14.14
CA LEU A 32 7.73 -6.80 13.91
C LEU A 32 7.24 -6.60 12.46
N HIS A 33 8.02 -7.00 11.46
CA HIS A 33 7.65 -6.85 10.05
C HIS A 33 6.51 -7.78 9.64
N PHE A 34 6.41 -8.95 10.26
CA PHE A 34 5.28 -9.86 10.09
C PHE A 34 3.98 -9.26 10.65
N GLU A 35 4.03 -8.72 11.87
CA GLU A 35 2.89 -8.05 12.49
C GLU A 35 2.41 -6.87 11.66
N LYS A 36 3.33 -5.96 11.26
CA LYS A 36 3.01 -4.85 10.36
C LYS A 36 2.41 -5.32 9.03
N THR A 37 2.88 -6.45 8.49
CA THR A 37 2.30 -7.03 7.27
C THR A 37 0.84 -7.47 7.47
N LEU A 38 0.52 -8.07 8.62
CA LEU A 38 -0.84 -8.48 8.97
C LEU A 38 -1.76 -7.29 9.22
N GLU A 39 -1.28 -6.28 9.95
CA GLU A 39 -2.02 -5.04 10.18
C GLU A 39 -2.39 -4.34 8.87
N LYS A 40 -1.43 -4.20 7.94
CA LYS A 40 -1.68 -3.58 6.63
C LYS A 40 -2.63 -4.42 5.79
N LYS A 41 -2.59 -5.75 5.88
CA LYS A 41 -3.59 -6.63 5.25
C LYS A 41 -4.99 -6.36 5.81
N ARG A 42 -5.14 -6.28 7.13
CA ARG A 42 -6.42 -5.98 7.79
C ARG A 42 -6.95 -4.59 7.37
N ALA A 43 -6.08 -3.58 7.31
CA ALA A 43 -6.44 -2.25 6.85
C ALA A 43 -6.92 -2.23 5.39
N ILE A 44 -6.25 -2.97 4.49
CA ILE A 44 -6.68 -3.15 3.10
C ILE A 44 -8.06 -3.79 3.04
N ASP A 45 -8.30 -4.85 3.79
CA ASP A 45 -9.59 -5.56 3.77
C ASP A 45 -10.73 -4.70 4.33
N LEU A 46 -10.47 -3.88 5.34
CA LEU A 46 -11.42 -2.88 5.82
C LEU A 46 -11.77 -1.85 4.74
N GLN A 47 -10.78 -1.32 4.02
CA GLN A 47 -11.00 -0.36 2.94
C GLN A 47 -11.77 -0.99 1.76
N LYS A 48 -11.51 -2.25 1.42
CA LYS A 48 -12.31 -2.98 0.42
C LYS A 48 -13.77 -3.14 0.83
N LYS A 49 -14.04 -3.44 2.11
CA LYS A 49 -15.42 -3.48 2.63
C LYS A 49 -16.10 -2.12 2.53
N LYS A 50 -15.40 -1.03 2.89
CA LYS A 50 -15.90 0.34 2.71
C LYS A 50 -16.21 0.63 1.25
N LEU A 51 -15.31 0.25 0.33
CA LEU A 51 -15.50 0.42 -1.10
C LEU A 51 -16.77 -0.32 -1.58
N HIS A 52 -16.93 -1.59 -1.22
CA HIS A 52 -18.11 -2.38 -1.57
C HIS A 52 -19.40 -1.75 -1.03
N LYS A 53 -19.38 -1.23 0.21
CA LYS A 53 -20.54 -0.53 0.78
C LYS A 53 -20.90 0.73 -0.02
N HIS A 54 -19.91 1.50 -0.47
CA HIS A 54 -20.15 2.66 -1.35
C HIS A 54 -20.76 2.25 -2.69
N PHE A 55 -20.23 1.21 -3.34
CA PHE A 55 -20.82 0.68 -4.58
C PHE A 55 -22.28 0.27 -4.37
N LEU A 56 -22.59 -0.48 -3.30
CA LEU A 56 -23.94 -0.92 -3.01
C LEU A 56 -24.91 0.27 -2.81
N LEU A 57 -24.53 1.24 -1.98
CA LEU A 57 -25.35 2.45 -1.74
C LEU A 57 -25.57 3.23 -3.03
N PHE A 58 -24.53 3.37 -3.86
CA PHE A 58 -24.62 4.04 -5.14
C PHE A 58 -25.57 3.32 -6.11
N PHE A 59 -25.49 1.99 -6.22
CA PHE A 59 -26.40 1.22 -7.07
C PHE A 59 -27.85 1.25 -6.57
N ILE A 60 -28.07 1.23 -5.25
CA ILE A 60 -29.41 1.42 -4.67
C ILE A 60 -29.95 2.81 -5.03
N PHE A 61 -29.13 3.86 -4.87
CA PHE A 61 -29.49 5.22 -5.25
C PHE A 61 -29.84 5.34 -6.74
N LEU A 62 -29.04 4.72 -7.62
CA LEU A 62 -29.31 4.68 -9.06
C LEU A 62 -30.63 3.96 -9.35
N GLY A 63 -30.86 2.80 -8.74
CA GLY A 63 -32.09 2.03 -8.91
C GLY A 63 -33.34 2.82 -8.48
N LEU A 64 -33.27 3.49 -7.34
CA LEU A 64 -34.34 4.38 -6.85
C LEU A 64 -34.58 5.55 -7.80
N THR A 65 -33.52 6.16 -8.32
CA THR A 65 -33.61 7.29 -9.25
C THR A 65 -34.27 6.87 -10.57
N PHE A 66 -33.85 5.74 -11.15
CA PHE A 66 -34.48 5.20 -12.35
C PHE A 66 -35.93 4.77 -12.11
N ASN A 67 -36.23 4.15 -10.96
CA ASN A 67 -37.59 3.77 -10.62
C ASN A 67 -38.50 5.01 -10.49
N ALA A 68 -38.04 6.05 -9.80
CA ALA A 68 -38.75 7.32 -9.69
C ALA A 68 -38.97 7.98 -11.06
N GLN A 69 -37.97 7.95 -11.94
CA GLN A 69 -38.11 8.44 -13.32
C GLN A 69 -39.16 7.63 -14.11
N SER A 70 -39.15 6.30 -13.99
CA SER A 70 -40.12 5.43 -14.67
C SER A 70 -41.56 5.66 -14.20
N LEU A 71 -41.77 5.90 -12.89
CA LEU A 71 -43.09 6.15 -12.32
C LEU A 71 -43.64 7.54 -12.71
N SER A 72 -42.76 8.49 -13.00
CA SER A 72 -43.11 9.89 -13.31
C SER A 72 -43.51 10.12 -14.77
N GLN A 73 -43.55 9.07 -15.61
CA GLN A 73 -43.85 9.17 -17.05
C GLN A 73 -45.24 9.74 -17.40
N SER A 74 -46.16 9.85 -16.44
CA SER A 74 -47.54 10.33 -16.72
C SER A 74 -47.68 11.86 -16.86
N THR A 75 -46.66 12.65 -16.55
CA THR A 75 -46.66 14.11 -16.82
C THR A 75 -45.29 14.53 -17.34
N ARG A 76 -45.18 14.78 -18.66
CA ARG A 76 -43.95 15.30 -19.28
C ARG A 76 -43.50 16.55 -18.52
N LEU A 77 -42.47 16.42 -17.69
CA LEU A 77 -41.91 17.52 -16.93
C LEU A 77 -41.39 18.55 -17.93
N GLN A 78 -41.93 19.77 -17.90
CA GLN A 78 -41.38 20.89 -18.67
C GLN A 78 -39.88 20.99 -18.39
N CYS A 79 -39.08 21.29 -19.42
CA CYS A 79 -37.61 21.29 -19.41
C CYS A 79 -36.94 21.99 -18.21
N ARG A 80 -37.67 22.86 -17.50
CA ARG A 80 -37.22 23.56 -16.29
C ARG A 80 -37.10 22.66 -15.04
N HIS A 81 -37.94 21.63 -14.87
CA HIS A 81 -37.88 20.72 -13.71
C HIS A 81 -36.96 19.50 -13.91
N CYS A 82 -36.53 19.25 -15.16
CA CYS A 82 -35.60 18.18 -15.54
C CYS A 82 -34.17 18.40 -14.98
N TRP A 83 -33.79 19.64 -14.69
CA TRP A 83 -32.45 19.97 -14.20
C TRP A 83 -32.16 19.45 -12.79
N ILE A 84 -33.16 19.36 -11.93
CA ILE A 84 -32.98 18.88 -10.54
C ILE A 84 -32.53 17.41 -10.51
N PRO A 85 -33.21 16.45 -11.17
CA PRO A 85 -32.73 15.06 -11.19
C PRO A 85 -31.40 14.91 -11.92
N ILE A 86 -31.15 15.68 -13.01
CA ILE A 86 -29.86 15.63 -13.71
C ILE A 86 -28.72 16.13 -12.81
N THR A 87 -28.89 17.28 -12.15
CA THR A 87 -27.87 17.85 -11.26
C THR A 87 -27.61 16.96 -10.06
N LEU A 88 -28.65 16.43 -9.41
CA LEU A 88 -28.51 15.52 -8.28
C LEU A 88 -27.83 14.21 -8.69
N LEU A 89 -28.18 13.64 -9.84
CA LEU A 89 -27.51 12.47 -10.41
C LEU A 89 -26.03 12.76 -10.70
N SER A 90 -25.73 13.92 -11.30
CA SER A 90 -24.35 14.32 -11.62
C SER A 90 -23.49 14.50 -10.36
N LEU A 91 -24.04 15.11 -9.32
CA LEU A 91 -23.37 15.29 -8.02
C LEU A 91 -23.14 13.95 -7.33
N ALA A 92 -24.14 13.06 -7.32
CA ALA A 92 -24.01 11.73 -6.73
C ALA A 92 -22.87 10.92 -7.39
N HIS A 93 -22.77 10.98 -8.72
CA HIS A 93 -21.65 10.37 -9.45
C HIS A 93 -20.32 11.01 -9.09
N LEU A 94 -20.24 12.34 -9.03
CA LEU A 94 -19.01 13.05 -8.65
C LEU A 94 -18.53 12.64 -7.26
N PHE A 95 -19.42 12.64 -6.26
CA PHE A 95 -19.11 12.22 -4.89
C PHE A 95 -18.68 10.75 -4.83
N PHE A 96 -19.36 9.88 -5.57
CA PHE A 96 -18.99 8.48 -5.68
C PHE A 96 -17.57 8.33 -6.28
N TYR A 97 -17.27 9.04 -7.36
CA TYR A 97 -15.95 9.01 -8.00
C TYR A 97 -14.83 9.47 -7.08
N VAL A 98 -15.01 10.60 -6.40
CA VAL A 98 -14.02 11.13 -5.46
C VAL A 98 -13.79 10.12 -4.33
N SER A 99 -14.87 9.56 -3.77
CA SER A 99 -14.80 8.58 -2.68
C SER A 99 -14.11 7.28 -3.08
N VAL A 100 -14.40 6.76 -4.26
CA VAL A 100 -13.74 5.57 -4.82
C VAL A 100 -12.27 5.85 -5.11
N ALA A 101 -11.94 6.99 -5.73
CA ALA A 101 -10.57 7.36 -6.03
C ALA A 101 -9.72 7.50 -4.76
N GLN A 102 -10.25 8.15 -3.72
CA GLN A 102 -9.58 8.27 -2.42
C GLN A 102 -9.38 6.90 -1.76
N THR A 103 -10.42 6.08 -1.71
CA THR A 103 -10.35 4.73 -1.11
C THR A 103 -9.33 3.86 -1.84
N LEU A 104 -9.30 3.91 -3.18
CA LEU A 104 -8.32 3.18 -3.98
C LEU A 104 -6.90 3.69 -3.74
N ARG A 105 -6.65 5.01 -3.67
CA ARG A 105 -5.34 5.56 -3.30
C ARG A 105 -4.86 5.03 -1.96
N CYS A 106 -5.73 4.99 -0.95
CA CYS A 106 -5.43 4.43 0.37
C CYS A 106 -5.10 2.92 0.29
N ILE A 107 -5.90 2.13 -0.42
CA ILE A 107 -5.64 0.70 -0.63
C ILE A 107 -4.28 0.49 -1.30
N ASN A 108 -3.92 1.33 -2.27
CA ASN A 108 -2.67 1.22 -3.00
C ASN A 108 -1.47 1.59 -2.14
N GLY A 109 -1.57 2.65 -1.34
CA GLY A 109 -0.57 3.00 -0.35
C GLY A 109 -0.32 1.86 0.65
N PHE A 110 -1.39 1.23 1.14
CA PHE A 110 -1.25 0.07 2.03
C PHE A 110 -0.70 -1.17 1.33
N LYS A 111 -1.07 -1.43 0.07
CA LYS A 111 -0.49 -2.53 -0.72
C LYS A 111 1.01 -2.33 -0.95
N TYR A 112 1.43 -1.09 -1.22
CA TYR A 112 2.84 -0.73 -1.34
C TYR A 112 3.59 -0.97 -0.03
N GLN A 113 3.12 -0.38 1.07
CA GLN A 113 3.72 -0.56 2.40
C GLN A 113 3.80 -2.04 2.79
N ARG A 114 2.72 -2.81 2.56
CA ARG A 114 2.70 -4.25 2.82
C ARG A 114 3.74 -5.00 1.99
N ARG A 115 3.93 -4.63 0.71
CA ARG A 115 4.94 -5.27 -0.14
C ARG A 115 6.34 -4.96 0.35
N CYS A 116 6.62 -3.73 0.77
CA CYS A 116 7.91 -3.36 1.36
C CYS A 116 8.18 -4.19 2.63
N HIS A 117 7.23 -4.24 3.58
CA HIS A 117 7.38 -5.09 4.77
C HIS A 117 7.58 -6.56 4.43
N LYS A 118 6.93 -7.08 3.38
CA LYS A 118 7.12 -8.47 2.93
C LYS A 118 8.52 -8.71 2.35
N LEU A 119 9.07 -7.75 1.60
CA LEU A 119 10.42 -7.85 1.05
C LEU A 119 11.47 -7.79 2.17
N THR A 120 11.32 -6.81 3.08
CA THR A 120 12.17 -6.68 4.27
C THR A 120 12.14 -7.92 5.15
N LEU A 121 10.96 -8.52 5.36
CA LEU A 121 10.80 -9.78 6.09
C LEU A 121 11.55 -10.93 5.41
N GLY A 122 11.48 -11.01 4.07
CA GLY A 122 12.21 -12.01 3.29
C GLY A 122 13.71 -11.89 3.48
N LEU A 123 14.25 -10.67 3.34
CA LEU A 123 15.67 -10.39 3.53
C LEU A 123 16.13 -10.72 4.96
N ALA A 124 15.35 -10.33 5.97
CA ALA A 124 15.66 -10.62 7.38
C ALA A 124 15.67 -12.13 7.68
N THR A 125 14.76 -12.88 7.06
CA THR A 125 14.68 -14.35 7.20
C THR A 125 15.87 -15.03 6.52
N GLU A 126 16.29 -14.52 5.36
CA GLU A 126 17.46 -15.02 4.64
C GLU A 126 18.77 -14.78 5.41
N LYS A 127 18.96 -13.55 5.93
CA LYS A 127 20.09 -13.23 6.82
C LYS A 127 20.11 -14.08 8.08
N LEU A 128 18.95 -14.33 8.71
CA LEU A 128 18.84 -15.24 9.85
C LEU A 128 19.30 -16.67 9.48
N ARG A 129 18.89 -17.16 8.31
CA ARG A 129 19.27 -18.50 7.81
C ARG A 129 20.77 -18.58 7.54
N GLU A 130 21.35 -17.56 6.91
CA GLU A 130 22.78 -17.47 6.62
C GLU A 130 23.62 -17.52 7.91
N MET A 131 23.30 -16.69 8.92
CA MET A 131 24.00 -16.74 10.20
C MET A 131 23.86 -18.07 10.91
N LYS A 132 22.67 -18.70 10.87
CA LYS A 132 22.46 -20.01 11.49
C LYS A 132 23.32 -21.10 10.83
N ILE A 133 23.49 -21.05 9.50
CA ILE A 133 24.36 -21.97 8.76
C ILE A 133 25.83 -21.72 9.10
N ARG A 134 26.29 -20.46 9.09
CA ARG A 134 27.67 -20.10 9.47
C ARG A 134 28.00 -20.51 10.91
N LEU A 135 27.04 -20.39 11.83
CA LEU A 135 27.18 -20.87 13.21
C LEU A 135 27.29 -22.40 13.29
N SER A 136 26.48 -23.11 12.51
CA SER A 136 26.49 -24.58 12.45
C SER A 136 27.77 -25.16 11.84
N ASN A 137 28.41 -24.43 10.93
CA ASN A 137 29.64 -24.85 10.27
C ASN A 137 30.90 -24.55 11.09
N GLY A 138 30.79 -23.92 12.26
CA GLY A 138 31.96 -23.54 13.08
C GLY A 138 32.80 -22.38 12.51
N GLU A 139 32.44 -21.82 11.35
CA GLU A 139 33.09 -20.66 10.70
C GLU A 139 32.83 -19.32 11.43
N PHE A 140 32.21 -19.36 12.60
CA PHE A 140 32.03 -18.20 13.48
C PHE A 140 33.07 -18.19 14.61
N GLY A 141 34.26 -18.70 14.33
CA GLY A 141 35.46 -18.65 15.17
C GLY A 141 36.52 -17.77 14.53
N ASP A 142 36.86 -16.68 15.21
CA ASP A 142 38.13 -15.92 15.08
C ASP A 142 38.44 -15.23 13.74
N GLY A 143 37.49 -14.50 13.15
CA GLY A 143 37.76 -13.83 11.86
C GLY A 143 36.81 -12.72 11.40
N PHE A 144 36.14 -12.00 12.30
CA PHE A 144 35.36 -10.81 11.94
C PHE A 144 36.14 -9.49 12.16
N ALA A 145 37.46 -9.54 12.10
CA ALA A 145 38.34 -8.39 12.38
C ALA A 145 39.20 -7.91 11.19
N GLU A 146 39.14 -8.54 10.01
CA GLU A 146 40.14 -8.28 8.95
C GLU A 146 39.57 -7.95 7.55
N ASP A 147 38.33 -7.47 7.44
CA ASP A 147 38.02 -6.64 6.27
C ASP A 147 37.00 -5.53 6.60
N GLY A 148 37.37 -4.32 6.22
CA GLY A 148 36.83 -3.07 6.73
C GLY A 148 35.33 -2.88 6.50
N GLY A 149 34.63 -2.46 7.57
CA GLY A 149 33.35 -1.74 7.44
C GLY A 149 32.06 -2.57 7.47
N ALA A 150 32.12 -3.90 7.59
CA ALA A 150 30.93 -4.76 7.52
C ALA A 150 30.18 -4.98 8.86
N GLY A 151 30.71 -4.57 10.01
CA GLY A 151 30.18 -4.97 11.32
C GLY A 151 28.91 -4.25 11.82
N CYS A 152 28.55 -3.11 11.24
CA CYS A 152 27.34 -2.35 11.63
C CYS A 152 26.35 -2.16 10.47
N GLY A 153 26.83 -2.20 9.22
CA GLY A 153 26.00 -2.11 8.02
C GLY A 153 25.40 -3.45 7.56
N GLU A 154 25.98 -4.59 7.93
CA GLU A 154 25.46 -5.91 7.53
C GLU A 154 24.22 -6.35 8.33
N PHE A 155 24.03 -5.77 9.52
CA PHE A 155 22.84 -5.93 10.36
C PHE A 155 21.76 -4.88 10.08
N GLU A 156 22.07 -3.87 9.26
CA GLU A 156 21.12 -2.84 8.89
C GLU A 156 20.24 -3.39 7.76
N ILE A 157 19.05 -3.86 8.12
CA ILE A 157 18.06 -4.29 7.15
C ILE A 157 17.55 -3.04 6.42
N HIS A 158 18.18 -2.73 5.28
CA HIS A 158 17.78 -1.61 4.45
C HIS A 158 16.33 -1.79 3.97
N TYR A 159 15.55 -0.72 4.03
CA TYR A 159 14.16 -0.75 3.59
C TYR A 159 14.11 -1.08 2.09
N GLN A 160 13.48 -2.20 1.73
CA GLN A 160 13.45 -2.65 0.35
C GLN A 160 12.21 -2.11 -0.37
N GLU A 161 12.44 -1.28 -1.36
CA GLU A 161 11.37 -0.75 -2.19
C GLU A 161 11.05 -1.70 -3.36
N PRO A 162 9.76 -1.93 -3.68
CA PRO A 162 9.36 -2.62 -4.90
C PRO A 162 9.92 -1.92 -6.15
N PRO A 163 10.36 -2.68 -7.18
CA PRO A 163 10.86 -2.09 -8.41
C PRO A 163 9.79 -1.22 -9.10
N GLU A 164 10.21 -0.13 -9.75
CA GLU A 164 9.31 0.87 -10.37
C GLU A 164 8.32 0.28 -11.40
N SER A 165 8.71 -0.80 -12.07
CA SER A 165 7.87 -1.53 -13.03
C SER A 165 6.57 -2.08 -12.40
N TYR A 166 6.55 -2.30 -11.08
CA TYR A 166 5.35 -2.71 -10.32
C TYR A 166 4.29 -1.60 -10.30
N PHE A 167 4.70 -0.34 -10.16
CA PHE A 167 3.79 0.81 -10.20
C PHE A 167 3.25 1.09 -11.60
N GLY A 168 4.07 0.90 -12.63
CA GLY A 168 3.69 1.14 -14.02
C GLY A 168 2.50 0.27 -14.47
N LYS A 169 2.53 -1.04 -14.18
CA LYS A 169 1.41 -1.95 -14.48
C LYS A 169 0.13 -1.56 -13.74
N PHE A 170 0.28 -1.12 -12.49
CA PHE A 170 -0.83 -0.72 -11.66
C PHE A 170 -1.49 0.59 -12.14
N LYS A 171 -0.68 1.61 -12.47
CA LYS A 171 -1.14 2.89 -13.00
C LYS A 171 -1.91 2.73 -14.31
N ARG A 172 -1.41 1.88 -15.22
CA ARG A 172 -2.08 1.58 -16.49
C ARG A 172 -3.41 0.87 -16.29
N ASN A 173 -3.46 -0.13 -15.42
CA ASN A 173 -4.72 -0.84 -15.14
C ASN A 173 -5.75 0.08 -14.48
N TRP A 174 -5.30 0.97 -13.59
CA TRP A 174 -6.16 1.98 -12.96
C TRP A 174 -6.70 2.99 -13.97
N ALA A 175 -5.88 3.46 -14.91
CA ALA A 175 -6.31 4.35 -15.98
C ALA A 175 -7.41 3.74 -16.86
N LEU A 176 -7.31 2.45 -17.19
CA LEU A 176 -8.36 1.74 -17.93
C LEU A 176 -9.69 1.69 -17.17
N HIS A 177 -9.65 1.31 -15.88
CA HIS A 177 -10.86 1.30 -15.06
C HIS A 177 -11.48 2.69 -14.90
N PHE A 178 -10.65 3.72 -14.75
CA PHE A 178 -11.10 5.11 -14.68
C PHE A 178 -11.77 5.57 -15.99
N GLY A 179 -11.17 5.23 -17.15
CA GLY A 179 -11.77 5.51 -18.46
C GLY A 179 -13.12 4.81 -18.65
N PHE A 180 -13.22 3.53 -18.27
CA PHE A 180 -14.49 2.79 -18.32
C PHE A 180 -15.57 3.44 -17.45
N LEU A 181 -15.20 3.91 -16.25
CA LEU A 181 -16.11 4.61 -15.35
C LEU A 181 -16.62 5.94 -15.95
N ILE A 182 -15.74 6.77 -16.53
CA ILE A 182 -16.14 7.99 -17.23
C ILE A 182 -17.09 7.69 -18.39
N PHE A 183 -16.81 6.63 -19.15
CA PHE A 183 -17.66 6.21 -20.26
C PHE A 183 -19.07 5.84 -19.78
N ILE A 184 -19.17 5.03 -18.72
CA ILE A 184 -20.46 4.69 -18.09
C ILE A 184 -21.18 5.94 -17.59
N TYR A 185 -20.47 6.90 -16.99
CA TYR A 185 -21.05 8.17 -16.56
C TYR A 185 -21.68 8.95 -17.72
N GLY A 186 -20.94 9.11 -18.83
CA GLY A 186 -21.45 9.78 -20.02
C GLY A 186 -22.70 9.09 -20.57
N PHE A 187 -22.69 7.75 -20.60
CA PHE A 187 -23.84 6.96 -21.01
C PHE A 187 -25.05 7.16 -20.10
N MET A 188 -24.87 7.13 -18.78
CA MET A 188 -25.95 7.30 -17.80
C MET A 188 -26.56 8.71 -17.80
N VAL A 189 -25.73 9.75 -17.96
CA VAL A 189 -26.22 11.13 -18.08
C VAL A 189 -26.99 11.29 -19.39
N SER A 190 -26.44 10.80 -20.51
CA SER A 190 -27.10 10.87 -21.81
C SER A 190 -28.44 10.15 -21.80
N SER A 191 -28.53 8.93 -21.27
CA SER A 191 -29.79 8.18 -21.19
C SER A 191 -30.82 8.87 -20.30
N SER A 192 -30.40 9.45 -19.17
CA SER A 192 -31.30 10.22 -18.30
C SER A 192 -31.87 11.44 -18.99
N VAL A 193 -31.05 12.16 -19.79
CA VAL A 193 -31.51 13.30 -20.59
C VAL A 193 -32.50 12.83 -21.66
N VAL A 194 -32.23 11.73 -22.36
CA VAL A 194 -33.15 11.20 -23.36
C VAL A 194 -34.50 10.83 -22.73
N ILE A 195 -34.49 10.08 -21.63
CA ILE A 195 -35.71 9.63 -20.93
C ILE A 195 -36.54 10.80 -20.39
N LEU A 196 -35.89 11.87 -19.91
CA LEU A 196 -36.57 13.01 -19.30
C LEU A 196 -37.00 14.08 -20.31
N CYS A 197 -36.32 14.20 -21.45
CA CYS A 197 -36.55 15.27 -22.43
C CYS A 197 -37.30 14.83 -23.70
N PHE A 198 -37.30 13.54 -24.06
CA PHE A 198 -37.95 13.01 -25.28
C PHE A 198 -39.07 12.02 -24.93
#